data_AF-A0A7C3XGG7-F1
#
_entry.id   AF-A0A7C3XGG7-F1
#
_cell.length_a   1.000
_cell.length_b   1.000
_cell.length_c   1.000
_cell.angle_alpha   90.00
_cell.angle_beta   90.00
_cell.angle_gamma   90.00
#
_symmetry.space_group_name_H-M   'P 1'
#
loop_
_entity.id
_entity.type
_entity.pdbx_description
1 polymer ?
#
loop_
_entity_poly.entity_id
_entity_poly.type
_entity_poly.pdbx_seq_one_letter_code
_entity_poly.pdbx_strand_id
1 'polypeptide(L)'
;MKSSVYRSRLGGEAAEQAARFMSSIKEDHRILVDDILGTMAHNIMLYERKIISYQDLKKILAALEELHTLWTQGKIELNQKFEDVHEFIEGYVLEKAGLDVGGKMHTGRSRNDQVALDQRLCLRRELNEISEKL
;
A
#
# COMPACT_ATOMS: atom_id res chain seq x y z
N MET A 1 13.51 -11.81 -3.04
CA MET A 1 13.24 -10.39 -2.72
C MET A 1 13.92 -10.11 -1.39
N LYS A 2 14.78 -9.08 -1.35
CA LYS A 2 15.43 -8.65 -0.10
C LYS A 2 14.35 -8.22 0.89
N SER A 3 14.58 -8.52 2.16
CA SER A 3 13.75 -8.15 3.32
C SER A 3 13.03 -6.82 3.09
N SER A 4 11.71 -6.82 3.27
CA SER A 4 10.92 -5.60 3.37
C SER A 4 11.61 -4.59 4.28
N VAL A 5 11.55 -3.31 3.92
CA VAL A 5 12.18 -2.21 4.67
C VAL A 5 11.74 -2.26 6.14
N TYR A 6 10.49 -2.67 6.38
CA TYR A 6 9.91 -2.88 7.71
C TYR A 6 10.56 -4.02 8.51
N ARG A 7 11.03 -5.08 7.84
CA ARG A 7 11.63 -6.27 8.48
C ARG A 7 13.14 -6.18 8.66
N SER A 8 13.77 -5.10 8.20
CA SER A 8 15.23 -4.94 8.24
C SER A 8 15.81 -4.67 9.64
N ARG A 9 14.98 -4.34 10.64
CA ARG A 9 15.43 -3.96 12.00
C ARG A 9 15.97 -5.14 12.82
N LEU A 10 15.44 -6.34 12.61
CA LEU A 10 15.86 -7.53 13.34
C LEU A 10 16.97 -8.25 12.56
N GLY A 11 17.96 -8.80 13.26
CA GLY A 11 19.11 -9.48 12.65
C GLY A 11 18.81 -10.86 12.04
N GLY A 12 17.54 -11.25 11.95
CA GLY A 12 17.09 -12.53 11.44
C GLY A 12 15.60 -12.52 11.11
N GLU A 13 15.15 -13.54 10.38
CA GLU A 13 13.74 -13.69 10.02
C GLU A 13 12.88 -14.08 11.24
N ALA A 14 11.63 -13.62 11.26
CA ALA A 14 10.67 -14.05 12.28
C ALA A 14 10.39 -15.54 12.12
N ALA A 15 10.19 -16.26 13.23
CA ALA A 15 9.71 -17.62 13.19
C ALA A 15 8.38 -17.70 12.42
N GLU A 16 8.19 -18.74 11.61
CA GLU A 16 7.03 -18.89 10.73
C GLU A 16 5.69 -18.73 11.47
N GLN A 17 5.59 -19.26 12.69
CA GLN A 17 4.39 -19.13 13.50
C GLN A 17 4.09 -17.68 13.92
N ALA A 18 5.12 -16.90 14.24
CA ALA A 18 4.98 -15.48 14.56
C ALA A 18 4.61 -14.68 13.32
N ALA A 19 5.27 -14.92 12.19
CA ALA A 19 4.94 -14.26 10.91
C ALA A 19 3.48 -14.52 10.49
N ARG A 20 3.00 -15.76 10.64
CA ARG A 20 1.59 -16.11 10.38
C ARG A 20 0.61 -15.44 11.33
N PHE A 21 0.98 -15.30 12.60
CA PHE A 21 0.12 -14.66 13.61
C PHE A 21 -0.02 -13.15 13.38
N MET A 22 1.04 -12.49 12.92
CA MET A 22 1.05 -11.03 12.70
C MET A 22 0.45 -10.62 11.35
N SER A 23 0.32 -11.55 10.40
CA SER A 23 -0.20 -11.23 9.07
C SER A 23 -1.70 -10.96 9.07
N SER A 24 -2.11 -9.86 8.44
CA SER A 24 -3.50 -9.45 8.19
C SER A 24 -3.90 -9.51 6.71
N ILE A 25 -2.99 -9.98 5.83
CA ILE A 25 -3.17 -9.97 4.37
C ILE A 25 -4.47 -10.62 3.88
N LYS A 26 -5.00 -11.61 4.60
CA LYS A 26 -6.23 -12.34 4.20
C LYS A 26 -7.45 -11.44 4.33
N GLU A 27 -7.51 -10.64 5.39
CA GLU A 27 -8.62 -9.76 5.72
C GLU A 27 -8.49 -8.40 5.01
N ASP A 28 -7.26 -7.93 4.82
CA ASP A 28 -6.96 -6.57 4.35
C ASP A 28 -7.26 -6.32 2.87
N HIS A 29 -7.59 -7.35 2.08
CA HIS A 29 -7.98 -7.18 0.67
C HIS A 29 -9.11 -6.14 0.48
N ARG A 30 -9.95 -5.94 1.52
CA ARG A 30 -11.05 -4.98 1.55
C ARG A 30 -10.59 -3.52 1.50
N ILE A 31 -9.41 -3.21 2.01
CA ILE A 31 -8.87 -1.85 2.09
C ILE A 31 -7.83 -1.56 1.00
N LEU A 32 -7.52 -2.53 0.12
CA LEU A 32 -6.45 -2.40 -0.88
C LEU A 32 -6.66 -1.20 -1.82
N VAL A 33 -7.89 -1.03 -2.34
CA VAL A 33 -8.19 0.10 -3.23
C VAL A 33 -8.08 1.42 -2.47
N ASP A 34 -8.50 1.45 -1.20
CA ASP A 34 -8.42 2.63 -0.35
C ASP A 34 -6.96 3.03 -0.08
N ASP A 35 -6.09 2.05 0.20
CA ASP A 35 -4.68 2.30 0.42
C ASP A 35 -3.97 2.83 -0.84
N ILE A 36 -4.30 2.28 -2.02
CA ILE A 36 -3.80 2.81 -3.30
C ILE A 36 -4.19 4.28 -3.46
N LEU A 37 -5.47 4.61 -3.28
CA LEU A 37 -5.97 5.98 -3.45
C LEU A 37 -5.37 6.94 -2.41
N GLY A 38 -5.31 6.54 -1.15
CA GLY A 38 -4.66 7.31 -0.08
C GLY A 38 -3.18 7.54 -0.35
N THR A 39 -2.49 6.54 -0.88
CA THR A 39 -1.08 6.61 -1.25
C THR A 39 -0.83 7.49 -2.47
N MET A 40 -1.71 7.47 -3.48
CA MET A 40 -1.66 8.43 -4.60
C MET A 40 -1.80 9.86 -4.09
N ALA A 41 -2.79 10.12 -3.25
CA ALA A 41 -3.02 11.45 -2.67
C ALA A 41 -1.83 11.93 -1.83
N HIS A 42 -1.24 11.05 -1.00
CA HIS A 42 -0.05 11.36 -0.21
C HIS A 42 1.13 11.76 -1.10
N ASN A 43 1.39 11.02 -2.17
CA ASN A 43 2.51 11.31 -3.07
C ASN A 43 2.30 12.61 -3.87
N ILE A 44 1.07 12.91 -4.28
CA ILE A 44 0.72 14.21 -4.86
C ILE A 44 1.07 15.34 -3.88
N MET A 45 0.68 15.21 -2.62
CA MET A 45 1.04 16.16 -1.57
C MET A 45 2.56 16.29 -1.41
N LEU A 46 3.32 15.19 -1.38
CA LEU A 46 4.79 15.24 -1.28
C LEU A 46 5.42 16.06 -2.42
N TYR A 47 4.91 15.92 -3.64
CA TYR A 47 5.34 16.72 -4.78
C TYR A 47 4.97 18.21 -4.62
N GLU A 48 3.72 18.51 -4.23
CA GLU A 48 3.28 19.91 -3.98
C GLU A 48 4.12 20.59 -2.89
N ARG A 49 4.58 19.82 -1.90
CA ARG A 49 5.50 20.26 -0.84
C ARG A 49 6.97 20.26 -1.26
N LYS A 50 7.28 19.93 -2.52
CA LYS A 50 8.63 19.87 -3.11
C LYS A 50 9.57 18.87 -2.40
N ILE A 51 9.02 17.83 -1.80
CA ILE A 51 9.77 16.76 -1.13
C ILE A 51 10.24 15.72 -2.15
N ILE A 52 9.44 15.46 -3.19
CA ILE A 52 9.79 14.60 -4.32
C ILE A 52 9.70 15.37 -5.65
N SER A 53 10.42 14.90 -6.67
CA SER A 53 10.38 15.50 -8.01
C SER A 53 9.09 15.11 -8.76
N TYR A 54 8.75 15.86 -9.80
CA TYR A 54 7.63 15.50 -10.68
C TYR A 54 7.87 14.16 -11.38
N GLN A 55 9.13 13.86 -11.76
CA GLN A 55 9.50 12.58 -12.37
C GLN A 55 9.29 11.42 -11.39
N ASP A 56 9.63 11.60 -10.12
CA ASP A 56 9.42 10.59 -9.07
C ASP A 56 7.92 10.36 -8.86
N LEU A 57 7.15 11.44 -8.70
CA LEU A 57 5.68 11.38 -8.57
C LEU A 57 5.06 10.59 -9.72
N LYS A 58 5.41 10.93 -10.96
CA LYS A 58 4.84 10.29 -12.16
C LYS A 58 5.07 8.78 -12.16
N LYS A 59 6.26 8.32 -11.75
CA LYS A 59 6.58 6.88 -11.67
C LYS A 59 5.76 6.17 -10.59
N ILE A 60 5.62 6.79 -9.42
CA ILE A 60 4.85 6.23 -8.31
C ILE A 60 3.37 6.12 -8.69
N LEU A 61 2.79 7.20 -9.23
CA LEU A 61 1.39 7.19 -9.67
C LEU A 61 1.13 6.17 -10.77
N ALA A 62 2.03 6.06 -11.77
CA ALA A 62 1.89 5.08 -12.84
C ALA A 62 1.89 3.63 -12.30
N ALA A 63 2.74 3.32 -11.32
CA ALA A 63 2.77 2.01 -10.68
C ALA A 63 1.48 1.72 -9.88
N LEU A 64 0.97 2.71 -9.16
CA LEU A 64 -0.26 2.60 -8.38
C LEU A 64 -1.51 2.45 -9.29
N GLU A 65 -1.56 3.19 -10.39
CA GLU A 65 -2.63 3.07 -11.41
C GLU A 65 -2.60 1.71 -12.10
N GLU A 66 -1.40 1.20 -12.43
CA GLU A 66 -1.22 -0.15 -12.96
C GLU A 66 -1.76 -1.19 -11.97
N LEU A 67 -1.37 -1.09 -10.69
CA LEU A 67 -1.81 -2.01 -9.64
C LEU A 67 -3.34 -1.98 -9.47
N HIS A 68 -3.93 -0.79 -9.40
CA HIS A 68 -5.38 -0.62 -9.32
C HIS A 68 -6.10 -1.28 -10.51
N THR A 69 -5.57 -1.10 -11.72
CA THR A 69 -6.12 -1.69 -12.94
C THR A 69 -6.04 -3.21 -12.91
N LEU A 70 -4.89 -3.78 -12.51
CA LEU A 70 -4.72 -5.22 -12.41
C LEU A 70 -5.62 -5.83 -11.32
N TRP A 71 -5.77 -5.14 -10.19
CA TRP A 71 -6.66 -5.56 -9.10
C TRP A 71 -8.12 -5.64 -9.56
N THR A 72 -8.62 -4.58 -10.20
CA THR A 72 -10.01 -4.52 -10.72
C THR A 72 -10.28 -5.52 -11.84
N GLN A 73 -9.25 -5.96 -12.57
CA GLN A 73 -9.35 -7.04 -13.56
C GLN A 73 -9.23 -8.45 -12.96
N GLY A 74 -9.06 -8.59 -11.64
CA GLY A 74 -8.86 -9.89 -10.99
C GLY A 74 -7.52 -10.56 -11.33
N LYS A 75 -6.52 -9.79 -11.76
CA LYS A 75 -5.18 -10.28 -12.16
C LYS A 75 -4.15 -10.25 -11.04
N ILE A 76 -4.54 -9.79 -9.86
CA ILE A 76 -3.69 -9.71 -8.68
C ILE A 76 -4.15 -10.76 -7.68
N GLU A 77 -3.21 -11.59 -7.24
CA GLU A 77 -3.40 -12.50 -6.12
C GLU A 77 -2.55 -12.01 -4.94
N LEU A 78 -3.22 -11.73 -3.82
CA LEU A 78 -2.53 -11.46 -2.57
C LEU A 78 -1.93 -12.75 -2.04
N ASN A 79 -0.62 -12.88 -2.17
CA ASN A 79 0.12 -14.03 -1.68
C ASN A 79 0.55 -13.83 -0.22
N GLN A 80 0.73 -14.94 0.51
CA GLN A 80 1.10 -14.93 1.94
C GLN A 80 2.56 -14.50 2.22
N LYS A 81 3.28 -13.97 1.22
CA LYS A 81 4.66 -13.49 1.45
C LYS A 81 4.66 -12.12 2.13
N PHE A 82 3.59 -11.36 1.97
CA PHE A 82 3.40 -10.05 2.58
C PHE A 82 2.62 -10.18 3.89
N GLU A 83 2.98 -9.36 4.87
CA GLU A 83 2.32 -9.24 6.16
C GLU A 83 0.91 -8.69 6.00
N ASP A 84 0.80 -7.57 5.29
CA ASP A 84 -0.39 -6.75 5.09
C ASP A 84 -0.43 -6.22 3.64
N VAL A 85 -1.55 -5.59 3.27
CA VAL A 85 -1.70 -5.02 1.91
C VAL A 85 -0.79 -3.82 1.67
N HIS A 86 -0.38 -3.12 2.72
CA HIS A 86 0.47 -1.95 2.61
C HIS A 86 1.89 -2.33 2.19
N GLU A 87 2.44 -3.39 2.76
CA GLU A 87 3.71 -3.99 2.38
C GLU A 87 3.65 -4.55 0.95
N PHE A 88 2.51 -5.14 0.56
CA PHE A 88 2.28 -5.58 -0.81
C PHE A 88 2.33 -4.42 -1.81
N ILE A 89 1.63 -3.32 -1.54
CA ILE A 89 1.60 -2.13 -2.39
C ILE A 89 2.99 -1.48 -2.46
N GLU A 90 3.68 -1.34 -1.33
CA GLU A 90 5.05 -0.84 -1.28
C GLU A 90 5.99 -1.70 -2.13
N GLY A 91 5.93 -3.03 -1.97
CA GLY A 91 6.70 -3.97 -2.77
C GLY A 91 6.45 -3.83 -4.27
N TYR A 92 5.20 -3.65 -4.67
CA TYR A 92 4.82 -3.44 -6.06
C TYR A 92 5.39 -2.12 -6.62
N VAL A 93 5.27 -1.02 -5.86
CA VAL A 93 5.81 0.29 -6.27
C VAL A 93 7.33 0.23 -6.37
N LEU A 94 8.02 -0.44 -5.43
CA LEU A 94 9.47 -0.63 -5.47
C LEU A 94 9.92 -1.41 -6.71
N GLU A 95 9.19 -2.47 -7.08
CA GLU A 95 9.47 -3.26 -8.29
C GLU A 95 9.35 -2.42 -9.55
N LYS A 96 8.32 -1.56 -9.63
CA LYS A 96 8.00 -0.79 -10.85
C LYS A 96 8.76 0.54 -10.97
N ALA A 97 8.93 1.26 -9.86
CA ALA A 97 9.54 2.59 -9.84
C ALA A 97 11.03 2.55 -9.44
N GLY A 98 11.50 1.43 -8.87
CA GLY A 98 12.85 1.28 -8.32
C GLY A 98 12.97 1.81 -6.90
N LEU A 99 13.97 1.32 -6.15
CA LEU A 99 14.16 1.64 -4.73
C LEU A 99 14.35 3.14 -4.46
N ASP A 100 15.14 3.83 -5.29
CA ASP A 100 15.42 5.25 -5.11
C ASP A 100 14.18 6.14 -5.23
N VAL A 101 13.18 5.69 -5.99
CA VAL A 101 11.92 6.44 -6.21
C VAL A 101 10.84 5.92 -5.27
N GLY A 102 10.57 4.61 -5.29
CA GLY A 102 9.54 3.99 -4.45
C GLY A 102 9.82 4.12 -2.97
N GLY A 103 11.09 4.11 -2.54
CA GLY A 103 11.47 4.30 -1.13
C GLY A 103 11.10 5.67 -0.56
N LYS A 104 10.80 6.66 -1.41
CA LYS A 104 10.34 7.99 -0.98
C LYS A 104 8.83 8.04 -0.69
N MET A 105 8.05 7.03 -1.12
CA MET A 105 6.59 7.10 -1.15
C MET A 105 5.93 7.26 0.23
N HIS A 106 6.62 6.85 1.28
CA HIS A 106 6.15 6.92 2.67
C HIS A 106 6.81 8.05 3.48
N THR A 107 7.54 8.96 2.82
CA THR A 107 8.16 10.10 3.52
C THR A 107 7.09 10.88 4.29
N GLY A 108 7.30 11.06 5.59
CA GLY A 108 6.37 11.79 6.46
C GLY A 108 5.04 11.09 6.76
N ARG A 109 4.92 9.78 6.51
CA ARG A 109 3.72 8.98 6.80
C ARG A 109 4.04 7.84 7.77
N SER A 110 3.10 7.53 8.67
CA SER A 110 3.16 6.33 9.52
C SER A 110 2.14 5.30 9.03
N ARG A 111 2.34 4.03 9.40
CA ARG A 111 1.33 3.00 9.14
C ARG A 111 0.05 3.28 9.93
N ASN A 112 0.14 3.94 11.09
CA ASN A 112 -1.00 4.24 11.96
C ASN A 112 -2.01 5.21 11.31
N ASP A 113 -1.54 6.30 10.70
CA ASP A 113 -2.44 7.24 10.02
C ASP A 113 -2.93 6.69 8.68
N GLN A 114 -2.08 5.91 7.99
CA GLN A 114 -2.44 5.21 6.77
C GLN A 114 -3.61 4.24 6.99
N VAL A 115 -3.48 3.27 7.89
CA VAL A 115 -4.55 2.29 8.13
C VAL A 115 -5.85 2.95 8.63
N ALA A 116 -5.73 4.00 9.45
CA ALA A 116 -6.90 4.73 9.93
C ALA A 116 -7.65 5.46 8.80
N LEU A 117 -6.92 6.00 7.81
CA LEU A 117 -7.51 6.58 6.60
C LEU A 117 -8.20 5.49 5.77
N ASP A 118 -7.51 4.39 5.51
CA ASP A 118 -8.00 3.32 4.62
C ASP A 118 -9.29 2.70 5.17
N GLN A 119 -9.34 2.45 6.48
CA GLN A 119 -10.53 1.97 7.17
C GLN A 119 -11.71 2.95 7.04
N ARG A 120 -11.47 4.26 7.18
CA ARG A 120 -12.52 5.27 7.04
C ARG A 120 -13.04 5.38 5.61
N LEU A 121 -12.16 5.28 4.62
CA LEU A 121 -12.53 5.29 3.20
C LEU A 121 -13.35 4.05 2.85
N CYS A 122 -12.90 2.87 3.29
CA CYS A 122 -13.59 1.60 3.11
C CYS A 122 -14.99 1.64 3.75
N LEU A 123 -15.09 2.05 5.02
CA LEU A 123 -16.38 2.19 5.70
C LEU A 123 -17.32 3.15 4.98
N ARG A 124 -16.82 4.30 4.52
CA ARG A 124 -17.64 5.26 3.76
C ARG A 124 -18.16 4.65 2.45
N ARG A 125 -17.31 3.94 1.71
CA ARG A 125 -17.71 3.25 0.47
C ARG A 125 -18.81 2.23 0.74
N GLU A 126 -18.59 1.33 1.70
CA GLU A 126 -19.55 0.27 2.04
C GLU A 126 -20.88 0.85 2.56
N LEU A 127 -20.84 1.90 3.38
CA LEU A 127 -22.06 2.57 3.85
C LEU A 127 -22.85 3.22 2.71
N ASN A 128 -22.18 3.83 1.74
CA ASN A 128 -22.84 4.39 0.57
C ASN A 128 -23.52 3.29 -0.27
N GLU A 129 -22.82 2.18 -0.51
CA GLU A 129 -23.37 1.02 -1.24
C GLU A 129 -24.59 0.39 -0.53
N ILE A 130 -24.58 0.36 0.81
CA ILE A 130 -25.73 -0.11 1.59
C ILE A 130 -26.88 0.90 1.50
N SER A 131 -26.58 2.20 1.64
CA SER A 131 -27.59 3.26 1.61
C SER A 131 -28.31 3.34 0.27
N GLU A 132 -27.67 3.00 -0.85
CA GLU A 132 -28.30 2.94 -2.17
C GLU A 132 -29.27 1.75 -2.33
N LYS A 133 -29.19 0.75 -1.46
CA LYS A 133 -30.02 -0.47 -1.49
C LYS A 133 -31.18 -0.45 -0.49
N LEU A 134 -31.23 0.55 0.38
CA LEU A 134 -32.32 0.78 1.34
C LEU A 134 -33.39 1.69 0.72
#